data_AF-A0A1J7GCP3-F1
#
_entry.id   AF-A0A1J7GCP3-F1
#
_cell.length_a   1.000
_cell.length_b   1.000
_cell.length_c   1.000
_cell.angle_alpha   90.00
_cell.angle_beta   90.00
_cell.angle_gamma   90.00
#
_symmetry.space_group_name_H-M   'P 1'
#
loop_
_entity.id
_entity.type
_entity.pdbx_description
1 polymer ?
#
loop_
_entity_poly.entity_id
_entity_poly.type
_entity_poly.pdbx_seq_one_letter_code
_entity_poly.pdbx_strand_id
1 'polypeptide(L)'
;MTLRRLRYFIADMPEKVQWAAEAAWILALSYFVAYLETLAISSFPYYEFVDRDSMYKVGSLFYAIYFIVSFPMFIRIDEKSHDKWDLARVAIDALGAAMLVTILLDLWRIFLGPIVPISDAKQCPQAGLAWFSGHTNQT
;
A
#
# COMPACT_ATOMS: atom_id res chain seq x y z
N MET A 1 -6.82 11.56 15.30
CA MET A 1 -7.81 12.61 15.69
C MET A 1 -9.06 12.69 14.81
N THR A 2 -8.99 12.57 13.47
CA THR A 2 -10.16 12.74 12.56
C THR A 2 -11.13 11.54 12.56
N LEU A 3 -10.61 10.32 12.52
CA LEU A 3 -11.42 9.07 12.55
C LEU A 3 -12.25 8.93 13.83
N ARG A 4 -11.71 9.31 14.98
CA ARG A 4 -12.46 9.32 16.26
C ARG A 4 -13.64 10.28 16.23
N ARG A 5 -13.47 11.46 15.62
CA ARG A 5 -14.56 12.42 15.44
C ARG A 5 -15.61 11.88 14.46
N LEU A 6 -15.17 11.30 13.34
CA LEU A 6 -16.06 10.64 12.38
C LEU A 6 -16.91 9.57 13.06
N ARG A 7 -16.30 8.66 13.85
CA ARG A 7 -17.02 7.64 14.64
C ARG A 7 -18.08 8.24 15.55
N TYR A 8 -17.75 9.31 16.25
CA TYR A 8 -18.71 9.99 17.13
C TYR A 8 -19.88 10.60 16.35
N PHE A 9 -19.61 11.20 15.18
CA PHE A 9 -20.64 11.79 14.32
C PHE A 9 -21.57 10.75 13.66
N ILE A 10 -21.09 9.53 13.42
CA ILE A 10 -21.85 8.47 12.74
C ILE A 10 -22.40 7.45 13.76
N ALA A 11 -22.18 7.65 15.06
CA ALA A 11 -22.54 6.72 16.14
C ALA A 11 -24.05 6.37 16.17
N ASP A 12 -24.91 7.29 15.75
CA ASP A 12 -26.37 7.11 15.73
C ASP A 12 -26.89 6.41 14.45
N MET A 13 -26.03 6.13 13.47
CA MET A 13 -26.41 5.50 12.20
C MET A 13 -26.30 3.97 12.26
N PRO A 14 -26.92 3.24 11.29
CA PRO A 14 -26.80 1.79 11.21
C PRO A 14 -25.33 1.34 11.07
N GLU A 15 -24.98 0.22 11.70
CA GLU A 15 -23.61 -0.32 11.73
C GLU A 15 -22.99 -0.45 10.32
N LYS A 16 -23.77 -0.90 9.33
CA LYS A 16 -23.30 -1.01 7.93
C LYS A 16 -22.86 0.33 7.34
N VAL A 17 -23.56 1.41 7.69
CA VAL A 17 -23.25 2.77 7.23
C VAL A 17 -22.00 3.30 7.92
N GLN A 18 -21.81 2.98 9.21
CA GLN A 18 -20.58 3.31 9.93
C GLN A 18 -19.36 2.65 9.30
N TRP A 19 -19.41 1.35 9.06
CA TRP A 19 -18.32 0.62 8.39
C TRP A 19 -18.02 1.16 6.99
N ALA A 20 -19.06 1.44 6.20
CA ALA A 20 -18.88 2.00 4.86
C ALA A 20 -18.27 3.40 4.89
N ALA A 21 -18.71 4.27 5.80
CA ALA A 21 -18.19 5.61 5.94
C ALA A 21 -16.75 5.63 6.47
N GLU A 22 -16.41 4.75 7.41
CA GLU A 22 -15.03 4.58 7.89
C GLU A 22 -14.10 4.09 6.76
N ALA A 23 -14.52 3.06 6.02
CA ALA A 23 -13.75 2.55 4.90
C ALA A 23 -13.55 3.62 3.81
N ALA A 24 -14.60 4.34 3.45
CA ALA A 24 -14.53 5.44 2.48
C ALA A 24 -13.59 6.56 2.95
N TRP A 25 -13.62 6.90 4.25
CA TRP A 25 -12.76 7.92 4.81
C TRP A 25 -11.28 7.50 4.83
N ILE A 26 -11.00 6.25 5.19
CA ILE A 26 -9.65 5.68 5.15
C ILE A 26 -9.13 5.72 3.70
N LEU A 27 -9.90 5.25 2.73
CA LEU A 27 -9.52 5.28 1.31
C LEU A 27 -9.21 6.69 0.83
N ALA A 28 -10.07 7.67 1.16
CA ALA A 28 -9.88 9.06 0.78
C ALA A 28 -8.60 9.66 1.39
N LEU A 29 -8.38 9.44 2.70
CA LEU A 29 -7.18 9.93 3.38
C LEU A 29 -5.91 9.24 2.87
N SER A 30 -5.95 7.93 2.63
CA SER A 30 -4.80 7.17 2.11
C SER A 30 -4.37 7.68 0.74
N TYR A 31 -5.32 7.90 -0.16
CA TYR A 31 -5.03 8.45 -1.48
C TYR A 31 -4.52 9.89 -1.39
N PHE A 32 -5.14 10.73 -0.57
CA PHE A 32 -4.74 12.12 -0.39
C PHE A 32 -3.30 12.25 0.13
N VAL A 33 -2.93 11.48 1.15
CA VAL A 33 -1.56 11.48 1.70
C VAL A 33 -0.56 10.95 0.68
N ALA A 34 -0.84 9.82 0.03
CA ALA A 34 0.04 9.28 -1.00
C ALA A 34 0.26 10.26 -2.17
N TYR A 35 -0.78 10.99 -2.56
CA TYR A 35 -0.68 12.03 -3.57
C TYR A 35 0.20 13.20 -3.12
N LEU A 36 0.05 13.67 -1.88
CA LEU A 36 0.91 14.73 -1.33
C LEU A 36 2.37 14.29 -1.21
N GLU A 37 2.64 13.05 -0.80
CA GLU A 37 4.01 12.51 -0.79
C GLU A 37 4.59 12.44 -2.20
N THR A 38 3.80 12.01 -3.19
CA THR A 38 4.24 11.97 -4.59
C THR A 38 4.56 13.38 -5.10
N LEU A 39 3.74 14.38 -4.76
CA LEU A 39 4.01 15.79 -5.08
C LEU A 39 5.28 16.30 -4.39
N ALA A 40 5.46 16.01 -3.11
CA ALA A 40 6.66 16.42 -2.37
C ALA A 40 7.93 15.84 -2.99
N ILE A 41 7.92 14.54 -3.32
CA ILE A 41 9.06 13.86 -3.94
C ILE A 41 9.31 14.38 -5.36
N SER A 42 8.27 14.75 -6.11
CA SER A 42 8.42 15.31 -7.45
C SER A 42 9.15 16.65 -7.52
N SER A 43 9.23 17.36 -6.39
CA SER A 43 10.00 18.60 -6.28
C SER A 43 11.48 18.37 -5.95
N PHE A 44 11.91 17.11 -5.75
CA PHE A 44 13.26 16.78 -5.34
C PHE A 44 14.21 16.65 -6.54
N PRO A 45 15.35 17.35 -6.57
CA PRO A 45 16.21 17.48 -7.76
C PRO A 45 16.93 16.19 -8.19
N TYR A 46 16.91 15.14 -7.37
CA TYR A 46 17.56 13.85 -7.66
C TYR A 46 16.57 12.73 -8.02
N TYR A 47 15.28 13.05 -8.19
CA TYR A 47 14.25 12.07 -8.50
C TYR A 47 13.54 12.44 -9.81
N GLU A 48 13.80 11.68 -10.88
CA GLU A 48 13.14 11.85 -12.17
C GLU A 48 12.12 10.75 -12.42
N PHE A 49 10.87 11.15 -12.70
CA PHE A 49 9.83 10.25 -13.17
C PHE A 49 9.84 10.19 -14.70
N VAL A 50 9.77 8.97 -15.25
CA VAL A 50 9.65 8.74 -16.70
C VAL A 50 8.33 9.32 -17.22
N ASP A 51 7.21 9.01 -16.56
CA ASP A 51 5.87 9.54 -16.86
C ASP A 51 5.21 10.10 -15.59
N ARG A 52 5.15 11.43 -15.48
CA ARG A 52 4.60 12.11 -14.28
C ARG A 52 3.10 11.90 -14.12
N ASP A 53 2.35 11.92 -15.22
CA ASP A 53 0.89 11.78 -15.20
C ASP A 53 0.43 10.38 -14.77
N SER A 54 1.16 9.33 -15.16
CA SER A 54 0.88 7.96 -14.71
C SER A 54 1.31 7.77 -13.25
N MET A 55 2.40 8.41 -12.82
CA MET A 55 2.85 8.42 -11.42
C MET A 55 1.79 9.01 -10.48
N TYR A 56 1.23 10.17 -10.83
CA TYR A 56 0.26 10.87 -9.98
C TYR A 56 -1.08 10.15 -9.88
N LYS A 57 -1.47 9.35 -10.89
CA LYS A 57 -2.77 8.65 -10.90
C LYS A 57 -2.66 7.20 -10.44
N VAL A 58 -1.72 6.47 -11.03
CA VAL A 58 -1.56 5.03 -10.84
C VAL A 58 -0.52 4.74 -9.75
N GLY A 59 0.60 5.47 -9.76
CA GLY A 59 1.64 5.35 -8.74
C GLY A 59 1.15 5.75 -7.34
N SER A 60 0.44 6.87 -7.21
CA SER A 60 -0.15 7.31 -5.94
C SER A 60 -1.18 6.31 -5.40
N LEU A 61 -1.97 5.67 -6.27
CA LEU A 61 -2.93 4.63 -5.88
C LEU A 61 -2.22 3.36 -5.41
N PHE A 62 -1.12 2.97 -6.05
CA PHE A 62 -0.27 1.87 -5.61
C PHE A 62 0.35 2.15 -4.24
N TYR A 63 0.86 3.37 -4.01
CA TYR A 63 1.36 3.80 -2.70
C TYR A 63 0.26 3.92 -1.65
N ALA A 64 -0.96 4.29 -2.03
CA ALA A 64 -2.09 4.38 -1.10
C ALA A 64 -2.41 3.05 -0.43
N ILE A 65 -2.11 1.90 -1.07
CA ILE A 65 -2.29 0.55 -0.49
C ILE A 65 -1.59 0.40 0.86
N TYR A 66 -0.39 0.96 1.00
CA TYR A 66 0.35 0.93 2.26
C TYR A 66 -0.42 1.64 3.38
N PHE A 67 -1.04 2.78 3.06
CA PHE A 67 -1.81 3.57 4.02
C PHE A 67 -3.17 2.94 4.34
N ILE A 68 -3.79 2.24 3.39
CA ILE A 68 -5.06 1.53 3.59
C ILE A 68 -4.94 0.47 4.69
N VAL A 69 -3.79 -0.21 4.77
CA VAL A 69 -3.53 -1.21 5.82
C VAL A 69 -3.02 -0.56 7.10
N SER A 70 -2.18 0.47 6.97
CA SER A 70 -1.56 1.14 8.12
C SER A 70 -2.57 1.88 9.00
N PHE A 71 -3.53 2.62 8.42
CA PHE A 71 -4.48 3.40 9.22
C PHE A 71 -5.36 2.55 10.16
N PRO A 72 -6.00 1.44 9.72
CA PRO A 72 -6.69 0.51 10.62
C PRO A 72 -5.79 -0.03 11.75
N MET A 73 -4.53 -0.33 11.43
CA MET A 73 -3.55 -0.83 12.39
C MET A 73 -3.28 0.23 13.47
N PHE A 74 -3.08 1.49 13.07
CA PHE A 74 -2.93 2.61 14.01
C PHE A 74 -4.17 2.84 14.88
N ILE A 75 -5.39 2.75 14.33
CA ILE A 75 -6.63 2.88 15.13
C ILE A 75 -6.70 1.81 16.22
N ARG A 76 -6.32 0.55 15.88
CA ARG A 76 -6.34 -0.56 16.83
C ARG A 76 -5.38 -0.35 18.00
N ILE A 77 -4.21 0.24 17.75
CA ILE A 77 -3.20 0.53 18.78
C ILE A 77 -3.62 1.74 19.62
N ASP A 78 -4.06 2.83 18.99
CA ASP A 78 -4.34 4.12 19.64
C ASP A 78 -5.59 4.08 20.55
N GLU A 79 -6.65 3.36 20.16
CA GLU A 79 -7.94 3.41 20.87
C GLU A 79 -7.97 2.54 22.15
N LYS A 80 -7.11 1.51 22.26
CA LYS A 80 -7.08 0.59 23.41
C LYS A 80 -6.01 0.96 24.43
N SER A 81 -6.09 2.17 24.99
CA SER A 81 -5.07 2.70 25.91
C SER A 81 -4.88 1.93 27.22
N HIS A 82 -5.84 1.08 27.61
CA HIS A 82 -5.82 0.36 28.89
C HIS A 82 -5.21 -1.05 28.80
N ASP A 83 -4.87 -1.50 27.58
CA ASP A 83 -4.32 -2.83 27.30
C ASP A 83 -2.79 -2.71 27.16
N LYS A 84 -2.03 -3.43 27.99
CA LYS A 84 -0.56 -3.46 27.86
C LYS A 84 -0.20 -4.30 26.63
N TRP A 85 0.54 -3.71 25.70
CA TRP A 85 1.01 -4.40 24.51
C TRP A 85 2.22 -5.29 24.83
N ASP A 86 2.07 -6.60 24.64
CA ASP A 86 3.18 -7.53 24.69
C ASP A 86 4.00 -7.48 23.39
N LEU A 87 5.33 -7.63 23.49
CA LEU A 87 6.25 -7.56 22.36
C LEU A 87 5.93 -8.62 21.29
N ALA A 88 5.59 -9.84 21.71
CA ALA A 88 5.24 -10.91 20.79
C ALA A 88 3.94 -10.60 20.02
N ARG A 89 2.94 -10.03 20.69
CA ARG A 89 1.69 -9.60 20.07
C ARG A 89 1.91 -8.50 19.03
N VAL A 90 2.73 -7.50 19.35
CA VAL A 90 3.09 -6.43 18.41
C VAL A 90 3.84 -6.99 17.20
N ALA A 91 4.76 -7.94 17.41
CA ALA A 91 5.50 -8.57 16.33
C ALA A 91 4.57 -9.33 15.37
N ILE A 92 3.60 -10.10 15.89
CA ILE A 92 2.63 -10.83 15.07
C ILE A 92 1.71 -9.87 14.31
N ASP A 93 1.16 -8.85 14.98
CA ASP A 93 0.28 -7.86 14.34
C ASP A 93 1.03 -7.08 13.23
N ALA A 94 2.31 -6.74 13.44
CA ALA A 94 3.16 -6.10 12.43
C ALA A 94 3.49 -7.02 11.25
N LEU A 95 3.82 -8.29 11.50
CA LEU A 95 4.05 -9.29 10.45
C LEU A 95 2.78 -9.54 9.62
N GLY A 96 1.62 -9.62 10.29
CA GLY A 96 0.33 -9.76 9.62
C GLY A 96 0.00 -8.56 8.74
N ALA A 97 0.20 -7.34 9.25
CA ALA A 97 0.01 -6.12 8.47
C ALA A 97 0.96 -6.06 7.26
N ALA A 98 2.24 -6.40 7.46
CA ALA A 98 3.22 -6.44 6.38
C ALA A 98 2.82 -7.46 5.30
N MET A 99 2.39 -8.67 5.69
CA MET A 99 1.93 -9.67 4.74
C MET A 99 0.65 -9.28 4.01
N LEU A 100 -0.27 -8.57 4.67
CA LEU A 100 -1.48 -8.07 4.02
C LEU A 100 -1.12 -7.05 2.95
N VAL A 101 -0.19 -6.12 3.24
CA VAL A 101 0.32 -5.17 2.26
C VAL A 101 0.96 -5.90 1.08
N THR A 102 1.84 -6.88 1.31
CA THR A 102 2.50 -7.60 0.19
C THR A 102 1.51 -8.34 -0.69
N ILE A 103 0.49 -8.97 -0.11
CA ILE A 103 -0.59 -9.63 -0.87
C ILE A 103 -1.35 -8.61 -1.73
N LEU A 104 -1.72 -7.45 -1.19
CA LEU A 104 -2.44 -6.43 -1.96
C LEU A 104 -1.60 -5.88 -3.12
N LEU A 105 -0.30 -5.70 -2.91
CA LEU A 105 0.62 -5.26 -3.97
C LEU A 105 0.79 -6.35 -5.04
N ASP A 106 0.81 -7.62 -4.65
CA ASP A 106 0.90 -8.75 -5.59
C ASP A 106 -0.39 -8.89 -6.41
N LEU A 107 -1.57 -8.75 -5.78
CA LEU A 107 -2.85 -8.72 -6.50
C LEU A 107 -2.87 -7.58 -7.52
N TRP A 108 -2.44 -6.37 -7.13
CA TRP A 108 -2.32 -5.25 -8.06
C TRP A 108 -1.42 -5.61 -9.25
N ARG A 109 -0.25 -6.19 -8.98
CA ARG A 109 0.70 -6.60 -10.01
C ARG A 109 0.08 -7.59 -11.00
N ILE A 110 -0.68 -8.56 -10.53
CA ILE A 110 -1.33 -9.59 -11.36
C ILE A 110 -2.46 -8.98 -12.20
N PHE A 111 -3.26 -8.07 -11.65
CA PHE A 111 -4.42 -7.52 -12.35
C PHE A 111 -4.10 -6.36 -13.31
N LEU A 112 -3.18 -5.46 -12.95
CA LEU A 112 -2.93 -4.21 -13.67
C LEU A 112 -1.58 -4.18 -14.39
N GLY A 113 -0.62 -5.00 -13.98
CA GLY A 113 0.71 -5.05 -14.59
C GLY A 113 1.59 -3.84 -14.28
N PRO A 114 2.80 -3.76 -14.88
CA PRO A 114 3.75 -2.67 -14.64
C PRO A 114 3.26 -1.34 -15.23
N ILE A 115 3.53 -0.25 -14.51
CA ILE A 115 3.11 1.13 -14.87
C ILE A 115 3.83 1.64 -16.12
N VAL A 116 5.02 1.12 -16.43
CA VAL A 116 5.82 1.48 -17.60
C VAL A 116 5.98 0.25 -18.49
N PRO A 117 5.77 0.35 -19.82
CA PRO A 117 6.05 -0.74 -20.73
C PRO A 117 7.54 -1.07 -20.68
N ILE A 118 7.85 -2.27 -20.22
CA ILE A 118 9.22 -2.80 -20.24
C ILE A 118 9.50 -3.15 -21.70
N SER A 119 10.43 -2.45 -22.37
CA SER A 119 10.85 -2.79 -23.74
C SER A 119 11.15 -4.28 -23.84
N ASP A 120 10.75 -4.92 -24.95
CA ASP A 120 10.91 -6.36 -25.18
C ASP A 120 12.37 -6.84 -24.98
N ALA A 121 13.35 -5.96 -25.18
CA ALA A 121 14.78 -6.23 -24.93
C ALA A 121 15.17 -6.40 -23.44
N LYS A 122 14.30 -6.04 -22.49
CA LYS A 122 14.50 -6.19 -21.03
C LYS A 122 13.47 -7.11 -20.37
N GLN A 123 12.60 -7.75 -21.16
CA GLN A 123 11.76 -8.83 -20.65
C GLN A 123 12.70 -9.99 -20.27
N CYS A 124 12.71 -10.36 -18.99
CA CYS A 124 13.54 -11.45 -18.52
C CYS A 124 13.21 -12.72 -19.32
N PRO A 125 14.20 -13.41 -19.89
CA PRO A 125 13.96 -14.72 -20.48
C PRO A 125 13.60 -15.69 -19.35
N GLN A 126 12.38 -16.23 -19.44
CA GLN A 126 11.76 -17.25 -18.58
C GLN A 126 11.69 -16.97 -17.06
N ALA A 127 10.55 -17.33 -16.48
CA ALA A 127 10.40 -17.53 -15.04
C ALA A 127 11.37 -18.63 -14.58
N GLY A 128 12.43 -18.22 -13.88
CA GLY A 128 13.45 -19.09 -13.30
C GLY A 128 14.34 -18.31 -12.33
N LEU A 129 14.96 -19.00 -11.38
CA LEU A 129 15.94 -18.40 -10.48
C LEU A 129 17.17 -17.98 -11.30
N ALA A 130 17.59 -16.71 -11.15
CA ALA A 130 18.64 -16.08 -11.96
C ALA A 130 19.97 -16.87 -12.05
N TRP A 131 20.24 -17.73 -11.07
CA TRP A 131 21.47 -18.51 -10.95
C TRP A 131 21.51 -19.81 -11.76
N PHE A 132 20.42 -20.23 -12.41
CA PHE A 132 20.40 -21.42 -13.27
C PHE A 132 20.79 -21.14 -14.74
N SER A 133 21.19 -19.90 -15.05
CA SER A 133 21.37 -19.43 -16.44
C SER A 133 22.72 -19.79 -17.08
N GLY A 134 23.43 -20.81 -16.61
CA GLY A 134 24.73 -21.18 -17.17
C GLY A 134 25.04 -22.66 -16.99
N HIS A 135 25.09 -23.38 -18.11
CA HIS A 135 25.83 -24.64 -18.37
C HIS A 135 25.10 -25.62 -19.29
N THR A 136 24.43 -25.15 -20.35
CA THR A 136 24.05 -26.00 -21.47
C THR A 136 24.51 -25.38 -22.77
N ASN A 137 25.81 -25.52 -23.08
CA ASN A 137 26.35 -25.66 -24.45
C ASN A 137 27.88 -25.67 -24.42
N GLN A 138 28.47 -26.86 -24.23
CA GLN A 138 29.77 -27.22 -24.80
C GLN A 138 29.71 -28.70 -25.21
N THR A 139 29.38 -28.93 -26.49
CA THR A 139 29.69 -30.14 -27.25
C THR A 139 30.36 -29.70 -28.54
#